data_AF-V2WVN2-F1
#
_entry.id   AF-V2WVN2-F1
#
_cell.length_a   1.000
_cell.length_b   1.000
_cell.length_c   1.000
_cell.angle_alpha   90.00
_cell.angle_beta   90.00
_cell.angle_gamma   90.00
#
_symmetry.space_group_name_H-M   'P 1'
#
loop_
_entity.id
_entity.type
_entity.pdbx_description
1 polymer ?
#
loop_
_entity_poly.entity_id
_entity_poly.type
_entity_poly.pdbx_seq_one_letter_code
_entity_poly.pdbx_strand_id
1 'polypeptide(L)'
;MPIHSQPLREHDNTTASDTIHDLNSIHIEDENDIIDDDEESGDAVKQLFAFAGLQKAVSKYTGQSGFMVDTAISDDLEAEQQSMGPEPDDGVASGDEVPMDIDSNDINPNANLSSVLAGALTGVTEGTESHYKSLMKQCEKFLWKCTLIKDDEDFFCDTPRVDALELICVWILDACDSFNLDGTAQPEIERRSSYSHAQKMRASATYGFGQLHRLGNLPWHKSEVLEKMLDNLLVSQQVLLYMVSLQHCKVHAGEEPTSARAVTEGLIEEMYNFGCQPEYFDIKPFIPQSHKEHSKK
;
A
#
# COMPACT_ATOMS: atom_id res chain seq x y z
N MET A 1 -43.78 41.73 -28.15
CA MET A 1 -44.47 40.65 -28.87
C MET A 1 -44.36 39.38 -28.02
N PRO A 2 -45.47 38.83 -27.51
CA PRO A 2 -45.45 37.62 -26.69
C PRO A 2 -45.70 36.38 -27.57
N ILE A 3 -44.83 35.37 -27.48
CA ILE A 3 -45.02 34.08 -28.14
C ILE A 3 -45.72 33.14 -27.15
N HIS A 4 -46.70 32.45 -27.70
CA HIS A 4 -47.81 31.75 -27.08
C HIS A 4 -47.59 30.23 -27.25
N SER A 5 -47.87 29.44 -26.19
CA SER A 5 -48.33 28.03 -26.20
C SER A 5 -47.40 26.96 -26.81
N GLN A 6 -47.30 25.69 -26.38
CA GLN A 6 -48.04 24.79 -25.48
C GLN A 6 -47.18 23.50 -25.28
N PRO A 7 -47.52 22.57 -24.36
CA PRO A 7 -46.75 21.36 -24.05
C PRO A 7 -47.21 20.12 -24.84
N LEU A 8 -46.29 19.18 -25.08
CA LEU A 8 -46.53 17.94 -25.85
C LEU A 8 -46.41 16.69 -24.96
N ARG A 9 -47.58 16.05 -24.78
CA ARG A 9 -47.90 14.61 -24.72
C ARG A 9 -47.19 13.66 -23.75
N GLU A 10 -48.01 13.18 -22.82
CA GLU A 10 -47.98 11.86 -22.18
C GLU A 10 -48.12 10.73 -23.22
N HIS A 11 -47.38 9.64 -23.02
CA HIS A 11 -47.60 8.37 -23.68
C HIS A 11 -47.79 7.28 -22.61
N ASP A 12 -49.05 6.91 -22.40
CA ASP A 12 -49.46 5.65 -21.80
C ASP A 12 -49.12 4.50 -22.76
N ASN A 13 -48.50 3.43 -22.24
CA ASN A 13 -48.53 2.11 -22.87
C ASN A 13 -48.76 1.05 -21.79
N THR A 14 -50.03 0.71 -21.62
CA THR A 14 -50.49 -0.55 -21.02
C THR A 14 -50.78 -1.51 -22.17
N THR A 15 -50.27 -2.76 -22.11
CA THR A 15 -51.06 -4.01 -22.22
C THR A 15 -50.14 -5.22 -22.41
N ALA A 16 -50.48 -6.25 -21.64
CA ALA A 16 -49.90 -7.57 -21.45
C ALA A 16 -49.73 -8.45 -22.71
N SER A 17 -48.87 -9.46 -22.60
CA SER A 17 -49.26 -10.82 -22.97
C SER A 17 -48.40 -11.87 -22.27
N ASP A 18 -49.10 -12.86 -21.72
CA ASP A 18 -48.63 -14.07 -21.06
C ASP A 18 -47.64 -14.91 -21.89
N THR A 19 -46.72 -15.61 -21.21
CA THR A 19 -46.37 -17.00 -21.56
C THR A 19 -45.85 -17.72 -20.32
N ILE A 20 -46.57 -18.77 -19.95
CA ILE A 20 -46.28 -19.76 -18.92
C ILE A 20 -45.09 -20.62 -19.37
N HIS A 21 -44.09 -20.80 -18.50
CA HIS A 21 -43.41 -22.08 -18.32
C HIS A 21 -43.01 -22.24 -16.85
N ASP A 22 -43.84 -23.01 -16.17
CA ASP A 22 -43.58 -23.73 -14.95
C ASP A 22 -42.46 -24.76 -15.20
N LEU A 23 -41.45 -24.81 -14.33
CA LEU A 23 -40.67 -26.00 -13.96
C LEU A 23 -39.58 -25.61 -12.93
N ASN A 24 -39.55 -26.39 -11.84
CA ASN A 24 -38.52 -26.49 -10.80
C ASN A 24 -38.63 -25.55 -9.59
N SER A 25 -39.58 -25.91 -8.74
CA SER A 25 -39.52 -25.78 -7.29
C SER A 25 -38.17 -26.32 -6.75
N ILE A 26 -37.27 -25.40 -6.37
CA ILE A 26 -36.14 -25.69 -5.47
C ILE A 26 -36.55 -25.09 -4.13
N HIS A 27 -36.92 -25.97 -3.21
CA HIS A 27 -37.07 -25.66 -1.81
C HIS A 27 -35.66 -25.44 -1.26
N ILE A 28 -35.23 -24.18 -1.19
CA ILE A 28 -34.07 -23.79 -0.38
C ILE A 28 -34.62 -23.68 1.03
N GLU A 29 -34.35 -24.67 1.86
CA GLU A 29 -34.54 -24.53 3.29
C GLU A 29 -33.54 -23.47 3.78
N ASP A 30 -34.08 -22.41 4.38
CA ASP A 30 -33.33 -21.39 5.10
C ASP A 30 -32.56 -22.06 6.25
N GLU A 31 -31.34 -22.53 5.97
CA GLU A 31 -30.30 -22.68 6.97
C GLU A 31 -29.84 -21.27 7.38
N ASN A 32 -30.64 -20.63 8.24
CA ASN A 32 -30.11 -19.66 9.19
C ASN A 32 -29.25 -20.44 10.19
N ASP A 33 -28.05 -20.80 9.74
CA ASP A 33 -26.99 -21.24 10.63
C ASP A 33 -26.69 -20.05 11.54
N ILE A 34 -27.01 -20.24 12.81
CA ILE A 34 -26.67 -19.33 13.89
C ILE A 34 -25.16 -19.38 13.99
N ILE A 35 -24.50 -18.53 13.21
CA ILE A 35 -23.11 -18.18 13.47
C ILE A 35 -23.17 -17.41 14.78
N ASP A 36 -22.77 -18.09 15.87
CA ASP A 36 -22.38 -17.40 17.09
C ASP A 36 -21.26 -16.45 16.68
N ASP A 37 -21.62 -15.18 16.47
CA ASP A 37 -20.67 -14.09 16.27
C ASP A 37 -19.74 -14.09 17.49
N ASP A 38 -18.54 -14.63 17.34
CA ASP A 38 -17.46 -14.52 18.30
C ASP A 38 -17.13 -13.02 18.49
N GLU A 39 -17.89 -12.37 19.37
CA GLU A 39 -17.89 -10.94 19.66
C GLU A 39 -16.51 -10.46 20.18
N GLU A 40 -15.65 -11.41 20.57
CA GLU A 40 -14.33 -11.16 21.15
C GLU A 40 -13.28 -10.65 20.13
N SER A 41 -13.36 -11.03 18.85
CA SER A 41 -12.40 -10.57 17.82
C SER A 41 -12.63 -9.11 17.41
N GLY A 42 -13.88 -8.64 17.46
CA GLY A 42 -14.24 -7.29 17.04
C GLY A 42 -13.71 -6.18 17.94
N ASP A 43 -13.37 -6.48 19.19
CA ASP A 43 -12.93 -5.45 20.15
C ASP A 43 -11.50 -4.96 19.88
N ALA A 44 -10.60 -5.84 19.45
CA ALA A 44 -9.21 -5.48 19.13
C ALA A 44 -9.13 -4.48 17.95
N VAL A 45 -9.94 -4.68 16.90
CA VAL A 45 -9.97 -3.76 15.74
C VAL A 45 -10.53 -2.39 16.12
N LYS A 46 -11.52 -2.34 17.00
CA LYS A 46 -12.10 -1.08 17.50
C LYS A 46 -11.12 -0.26 18.31
N GLN A 47 -10.22 -0.93 19.04
CA GLN A 47 -9.16 -0.26 19.79
C GLN A 47 -8.05 0.29 18.88
N LEU A 48 -7.87 -0.31 17.69
CA LEU A 48 -6.78 0.07 16.78
C LEU A 48 -7.14 1.23 15.85
N PHE A 49 -8.43 1.43 15.54
CA PHE A 49 -8.89 2.51 14.65
C PHE A 49 -10.03 3.30 15.30
N ALA A 50 -9.95 4.63 15.28
CA ALA A 50 -11.00 5.55 15.66
C ALA A 50 -12.06 5.73 14.56
N PHE A 51 -11.72 5.57 13.27
CA PHE A 51 -12.68 5.75 12.18
C PHE A 51 -13.50 4.50 11.88
N ALA A 52 -14.82 4.63 11.88
CA ALA A 52 -15.76 3.54 11.60
C ALA A 52 -15.54 2.92 10.21
N GLY A 53 -15.16 3.71 9.21
CA GLY A 53 -14.77 3.24 7.89
C GLY A 53 -13.61 2.24 7.92
N LEU A 54 -12.52 2.59 8.63
CA LEU A 54 -11.36 1.72 8.78
C LEU A 54 -11.68 0.47 9.59
N GLN A 55 -12.39 0.63 10.71
CA GLN A 55 -12.85 -0.50 11.52
C GLN A 55 -13.63 -1.50 10.66
N LYS A 56 -14.60 -1.02 9.88
CA LYS A 56 -15.43 -1.88 9.03
C LYS A 56 -14.65 -2.51 7.88
N ALA A 57 -13.72 -1.77 7.26
CA ALA A 57 -12.86 -2.29 6.21
C ALA A 57 -12.02 -3.48 6.71
N VAL A 58 -11.43 -3.35 7.90
CA VAL A 58 -10.60 -4.39 8.52
C VAL A 58 -11.44 -5.53 9.10
N SER A 59 -12.56 -5.22 9.78
CA SER A 59 -13.46 -6.24 10.35
C SER A 59 -14.10 -7.14 9.29
N LYS A 60 -14.46 -6.58 8.13
CA LYS A 60 -15.00 -7.36 7.01
C LYS A 60 -14.06 -8.50 6.59
N TYR A 61 -12.76 -8.26 6.72
CA TYR A 61 -11.75 -9.21 6.29
C TYR A 61 -11.32 -10.17 7.42
N THR A 62 -11.09 -9.64 8.62
CA THR A 62 -10.69 -10.46 9.79
C THR A 62 -11.78 -11.46 10.20
N GLY A 63 -13.05 -11.18 9.95
CA GLY A 63 -14.16 -12.10 10.20
C GLY A 63 -14.28 -13.27 9.22
N GLN A 64 -13.55 -13.26 8.10
CA GLN A 64 -13.52 -14.40 7.17
C GLN A 64 -12.56 -15.47 7.70
N SER A 65 -13.11 -16.26 8.64
CA SER A 65 -12.53 -17.43 9.31
C SER A 65 -11.59 -18.24 8.41
N GLY A 66 -10.29 -18.19 8.73
CA GLY A 66 -9.25 -18.99 8.08
C GLY A 66 -7.95 -18.24 7.79
N PHE A 67 -7.92 -16.91 7.94
CA PHE A 67 -6.71 -16.14 7.64
C PHE A 67 -5.81 -15.96 8.87
N MET A 68 -4.58 -16.49 8.79
CA MET A 68 -3.50 -16.15 9.72
C MET A 68 -2.94 -14.76 9.39
N VAL A 69 -3.64 -13.73 9.88
CA VAL A 69 -3.23 -12.32 9.78
C VAL A 69 -1.76 -12.14 10.16
N ASP A 70 -1.32 -12.82 11.22
CA ASP A 70 0.04 -12.69 11.75
C ASP A 70 1.13 -13.11 10.74
N THR A 71 0.89 -14.14 9.94
CA THR A 71 1.90 -14.64 8.99
C THR A 71 2.07 -13.69 7.81
N ALA A 72 0.97 -13.20 7.23
CA ALA A 72 1.04 -12.30 6.08
C ALA A 72 1.62 -10.92 6.44
N ILE A 73 1.28 -10.42 7.63
CA ILE A 73 1.87 -9.19 8.18
C ILE A 73 3.37 -9.40 8.41
N SER A 74 3.77 -10.52 9.01
CA SER A 74 5.19 -10.80 9.25
C SER A 74 6.02 -10.79 7.95
N ASP A 75 5.51 -11.42 6.89
CA ASP A 75 6.22 -11.53 5.61
C ASP A 75 6.40 -10.15 4.92
N ASP A 76 5.37 -9.31 4.88
CA ASP A 76 5.46 -7.98 4.27
C ASP A 76 6.35 -7.05 5.12
N LEU A 77 6.26 -7.15 6.46
CA LEU A 77 7.10 -6.39 7.38
C LEU A 77 8.59 -6.72 7.20
N GLU A 78 8.92 -8.00 7.06
CA GLU A 78 10.30 -8.45 6.84
C GLU A 78 10.82 -7.94 5.48
N ALA A 79 10.02 -8.03 4.41
CA ALA A 79 10.41 -7.53 3.10
C ALA A 79 10.70 -6.02 3.11
N GLU A 80 9.91 -5.24 3.85
CA GLU A 80 10.13 -3.81 3.99
C GLU A 80 11.37 -3.48 4.82
N GLN A 81 11.61 -4.20 5.92
CA GLN A 81 12.83 -4.04 6.72
C GLN A 81 14.09 -4.34 5.90
N GLN A 82 14.07 -5.38 5.06
CA GLN A 82 15.19 -5.73 4.20
C GLN A 82 15.47 -4.67 3.12
N SER A 83 14.47 -3.87 2.72
CA SER A 83 14.64 -2.79 1.76
C SER A 83 15.33 -1.55 2.34
N MET A 84 15.48 -1.43 3.66
CA MET A 84 15.98 -0.22 4.33
C MET A 84 17.52 -0.06 4.27
N GLY A 85 18.22 -0.98 3.61
CA GLY A 85 19.69 -0.97 3.54
C GLY A 85 20.35 -1.35 4.88
N PRO A 86 21.66 -1.60 4.89
CA PRO A 86 22.37 -1.91 6.13
C PRO A 86 22.31 -0.70 7.07
N GLU A 87 21.94 -0.94 8.34
CA GLU A 87 22.03 0.08 9.39
C GLU A 87 23.45 0.66 9.41
N PRO A 88 23.61 1.99 9.51
CA PRO A 88 24.92 2.59 9.63
C PRO A 88 25.61 2.00 10.86
N ASP A 89 26.72 1.30 10.62
CA ASP A 89 27.54 0.76 11.69
C ASP A 89 28.10 1.93 12.49
N ASP A 90 27.51 2.21 13.65
CA ASP A 90 27.97 3.19 14.65
C ASP A 90 29.27 2.72 15.32
N GLY A 91 30.20 2.21 14.52
CA GLY A 91 31.55 1.83 14.88
C GLY A 91 32.29 3.06 15.39
N VAL A 92 32.27 3.25 16.71
CA VAL A 92 33.14 4.17 17.45
C VAL A 92 34.58 3.73 17.22
N ALA A 93 35.19 4.23 16.15
CA ALA A 93 36.61 4.09 15.88
C ALA A 93 37.40 5.00 16.84
N SER A 94 37.70 4.44 18.01
CA SER A 94 38.67 5.01 18.94
C SER A 94 40.09 4.84 18.38
N GLY A 95 40.69 5.96 17.96
CA GLY A 95 42.10 6.32 18.21
C GLY A 95 43.18 5.60 17.40
N ASP A 96 43.76 6.28 16.42
CA ASP A 96 45.11 6.91 16.46
C ASP A 96 45.57 7.12 15.01
N GLU A 97 45.47 8.35 14.49
CA GLU A 97 46.08 8.71 13.21
C GLU A 97 47.20 9.73 13.40
N VAL A 98 48.38 9.30 12.92
CA VAL A 98 49.61 10.07 12.81
C VAL A 98 49.45 11.14 11.73
N PRO A 99 49.88 12.40 11.95
CA PRO A 99 49.76 13.44 10.94
C PRO A 99 50.83 13.23 9.85
N MET A 100 50.39 12.95 8.63
CA MET A 100 51.22 13.03 7.43
C MET A 100 50.84 14.31 6.68
N ASP A 101 51.74 15.29 6.71
CA ASP A 101 51.63 16.53 5.94
C ASP A 101 51.69 16.22 4.44
N ILE A 102 50.54 16.29 3.76
CA ILE A 102 50.43 16.23 2.30
C ILE A 102 50.04 17.61 1.80
N ASP A 103 50.91 18.12 0.92
CA ASP A 103 50.90 19.45 0.34
C ASP A 103 49.66 19.70 -0.55
N SER A 104 49.14 20.92 -0.46
CA SER A 104 47.87 21.36 -1.04
C SER A 104 48.05 21.82 -2.48
N ASN A 105 47.44 21.10 -3.43
CA ASN A 105 46.74 21.70 -4.56
C ASN A 105 45.93 20.66 -5.36
N ASP A 106 44.75 21.10 -5.77
CA ASP A 106 43.84 20.57 -6.79
C ASP A 106 42.87 19.41 -6.44
N ILE A 107 41.58 19.79 -6.56
CA ILE A 107 40.37 18.96 -6.65
C ILE A 107 40.07 18.17 -5.37
N ASN A 108 39.18 18.69 -4.52
CA ASN A 108 38.61 17.93 -3.40
C ASN A 108 37.78 16.74 -3.95
N PRO A 109 38.32 15.51 -4.00
CA PRO A 109 37.63 14.36 -4.60
C PRO A 109 36.43 13.94 -3.72
N ASN A 110 36.47 14.36 -2.46
CA ASN A 110 35.50 14.01 -1.44
C ASN A 110 34.17 14.75 -1.62
N ALA A 111 34.19 15.98 -2.17
CA ALA A 111 32.97 16.71 -2.49
C ALA A 111 32.18 16.05 -3.63
N ASN A 112 32.89 15.54 -4.65
CA ASN A 112 32.27 14.82 -5.77
C ASN A 112 31.73 13.46 -5.29
N LEU A 113 32.52 12.71 -4.51
CA LEU A 113 32.09 11.44 -3.91
C LEU A 113 30.87 11.61 -3.00
N SER A 114 30.85 12.63 -2.13
CA SER A 114 29.71 12.91 -1.25
C SER A 114 28.46 13.26 -2.05
N SER A 115 28.58 14.02 -3.15
CA SER A 115 27.44 14.32 -4.03
C SER A 115 26.94 13.09 -4.79
N VAL A 116 27.85 12.23 -5.25
CA VAL A 116 27.52 10.97 -5.95
C VAL A 116 26.91 9.96 -4.97
N LEU A 117 27.44 9.84 -3.76
CA LEU A 117 26.89 9.02 -2.68
C LEU A 117 25.52 9.55 -2.27
N ALA A 118 25.34 10.87 -2.11
CA ALA A 118 24.04 11.44 -1.82
C ALA A 118 23.03 11.16 -2.93
N GLY A 119 23.43 11.26 -4.20
CA GLY A 119 22.58 10.93 -5.35
C GLY A 119 22.31 9.43 -5.53
N ALA A 120 23.20 8.56 -5.05
CA ALA A 120 23.01 7.11 -5.05
C ALA A 120 22.17 6.64 -3.85
N LEU A 121 22.34 7.28 -2.69
CA LEU A 121 21.62 7.02 -1.45
C LEU A 121 20.16 7.45 -1.51
N THR A 122 19.78 8.38 -2.39
CA THR A 122 18.37 8.74 -2.55
C THR A 122 17.54 7.60 -3.12
N GLY A 123 18.13 6.63 -3.84
CA GLY A 123 17.48 5.39 -4.31
C GLY A 123 16.25 5.59 -5.22
N VAL A 124 15.84 6.82 -5.47
CA VAL A 124 14.57 7.22 -6.06
C VAL A 124 14.89 8.12 -7.25
N THR A 125 14.37 7.77 -8.43
CA THR A 125 14.55 8.61 -9.62
C THR A 125 13.84 9.95 -9.43
N GLU A 126 14.35 11.03 -10.05
CA GLU A 126 13.75 12.38 -9.97
C GLU A 126 12.24 12.40 -10.33
N GLY A 127 11.85 11.55 -11.28
CA GLY A 127 10.45 11.38 -11.67
C GLY A 127 9.60 10.77 -10.55
N THR A 128 10.13 9.78 -9.84
CA THR A 128 9.46 9.15 -8.69
C THR A 128 9.35 10.10 -7.51
N GLU A 129 10.40 10.87 -7.20
CA GLU A 129 10.37 11.88 -6.14
C GLU A 129 9.31 12.94 -6.40
N SER A 130 9.25 13.46 -7.64
CA SER A 130 8.23 14.43 -8.04
C SER A 130 6.82 13.87 -7.91
N HIS A 131 6.63 12.59 -8.24
CA HIS A 131 5.36 11.89 -8.07
C HIS A 131 4.96 11.75 -6.60
N TYR A 132 5.89 11.36 -5.72
CA TYR A 132 5.64 11.27 -4.29
C TYR A 132 5.30 12.62 -3.67
N LYS A 133 6.04 13.69 -4.00
CA LYS A 133 5.70 15.04 -3.55
C LYS A 133 4.31 15.50 -4.01
N SER A 134 3.88 15.09 -5.21
CA SER A 134 2.52 15.37 -5.70
C SER A 134 1.45 14.62 -4.89
N LEU A 135 1.69 13.35 -4.56
CA LEU A 135 0.79 12.55 -3.73
C LEU A 135 0.70 13.09 -2.28
N MET A 136 1.83 13.51 -1.70
CA MET A 136 1.85 14.14 -0.38
C MET A 136 0.97 15.40 -0.34
N LYS A 137 1.07 16.28 -1.33
CA LYS A 137 0.21 17.47 -1.44
C LYS A 137 -1.28 17.12 -1.59
N GLN A 138 -1.59 16.01 -2.24
CA GLN A 138 -2.96 15.51 -2.34
C GLN A 138 -3.48 15.01 -0.99
N CYS A 139 -2.62 14.35 -0.19
CA CYS A 139 -2.93 13.96 1.18
C CYS A 139 -3.26 15.17 2.04
N GLU A 140 -2.38 16.18 2.10
CA GLU A 140 -2.61 17.41 2.88
C GLU A 140 -3.92 18.10 2.49
N LYS A 141 -4.15 18.26 1.18
CA LYS A 141 -5.39 18.84 0.68
C LYS A 141 -6.63 18.04 1.08
N PHE A 142 -6.54 16.72 1.07
CA PHE A 142 -7.62 15.84 1.53
C PHE A 142 -7.87 16.03 3.04
N LEU A 143 -6.82 16.03 3.86
CA LEU A 143 -6.92 16.19 5.30
C LEU A 143 -7.52 17.57 5.68
N TRP A 144 -7.17 18.65 4.98
CA TRP A 144 -7.81 19.96 5.13
C TRP A 144 -9.29 19.92 4.75
N LYS A 145 -9.62 19.34 3.59
CA LYS A 145 -10.99 19.24 3.11
C LYS A 145 -11.90 18.48 4.08
N CYS A 146 -11.38 17.43 4.71
CA CYS A 146 -12.10 16.65 5.73
C CYS A 146 -12.00 17.26 7.14
N THR A 147 -11.37 18.43 7.31
CA THR A 147 -11.19 19.13 8.60
C THR A 147 -10.48 18.27 9.66
N LEU A 148 -9.60 17.36 9.22
CA LEU A 148 -8.83 16.46 10.09
C LEU A 148 -7.55 17.13 10.62
N ILE A 149 -7.02 18.09 9.85
CA ILE A 149 -5.92 18.97 10.24
C ILE A 149 -6.32 20.42 9.96
N LYS A 150 -5.63 21.39 10.56
CA LYS A 150 -5.89 22.82 10.32
C LYS A 150 -5.32 23.25 8.96
N ASP A 151 -5.96 24.25 8.33
CA ASP A 151 -5.59 24.76 7.00
C ASP A 151 -4.16 25.36 6.91
N ASP A 152 -3.51 25.60 8.05
CA ASP A 152 -2.15 26.14 8.18
C ASP A 152 -1.14 25.14 8.77
N GLU A 153 -1.58 23.90 9.02
CA GLU A 153 -0.76 22.85 9.62
C GLU A 153 -0.18 21.93 8.53
N ASP A 154 1.15 21.86 8.48
CA ASP A 154 1.86 20.93 7.60
C ASP A 154 1.76 19.51 8.18
N PHE A 155 1.18 18.58 7.41
CA PHE A 155 1.03 17.19 7.85
C PHE A 155 2.37 16.46 7.84
N PHE A 156 3.15 16.66 6.78
CA PHE A 156 4.50 16.13 6.66
C PHE A 156 5.47 17.11 7.31
N CYS A 157 5.84 16.85 8.56
CA CYS A 157 6.75 17.68 9.34
C CYS A 157 7.73 16.84 10.17
N ASP A 158 8.69 17.52 10.81
CA ASP A 158 9.70 16.93 11.71
C ASP A 158 9.13 16.55 13.09
N THR A 159 7.88 16.93 13.36
CA THR A 159 7.17 16.70 14.61
C THR A 159 5.81 16.09 14.32
N PRO A 160 5.81 14.85 13.80
CA PRO A 160 4.59 14.22 13.33
C PRO A 160 3.59 14.00 14.46
N ARG A 161 2.31 14.02 14.08
CA ARG A 161 1.21 13.81 15.01
C ARG A 161 1.11 12.35 15.44
N VAL A 162 0.52 12.14 16.61
CA VAL A 162 0.27 10.79 17.17
C VAL A 162 -0.68 9.97 16.28
N ASP A 163 -1.63 10.64 15.63
CA ASP A 163 -2.64 10.07 14.74
C ASP A 163 -2.20 9.98 13.27
N ALA A 164 -0.94 10.30 12.93
CA ALA A 164 -0.48 10.39 11.53
C ALA A 164 -0.69 9.08 10.74
N LEU A 165 -0.43 7.92 11.36
CA LEU A 165 -0.66 6.60 10.77
C LEU A 165 -2.11 6.40 10.35
N GLU A 166 -3.03 6.74 11.26
CA GLU A 166 -4.45 6.59 11.04
C GLU A 166 -4.94 7.55 9.95
N LEU A 167 -4.45 8.78 9.94
CA LEU A 167 -4.76 9.77 8.90
C LEU A 167 -4.29 9.32 7.50
N ILE A 168 -3.15 8.64 7.41
CA ILE A 168 -2.69 8.01 6.15
C ILE A 168 -3.65 6.88 5.73
N CYS A 169 -4.07 6.03 6.67
CA CYS A 169 -5.04 4.96 6.38
C CYS A 169 -6.38 5.54 5.90
N VAL A 170 -6.87 6.60 6.55
CA VAL A 170 -8.07 7.36 6.17
C VAL A 170 -7.96 7.91 4.75
N TRP A 171 -6.82 8.51 4.41
CA TRP A 171 -6.59 9.03 3.05
C TRP A 171 -6.60 7.91 1.99
N ILE A 172 -5.96 6.77 2.29
CA ILE A 172 -5.98 5.61 1.40
C ILE A 172 -7.40 5.02 1.31
N LEU A 173 -8.14 4.96 2.42
CA LEU A 173 -9.53 4.48 2.48
C LEU A 173 -10.43 5.27 1.53
N ASP A 174 -10.39 6.60 1.62
CA ASP A 174 -11.20 7.49 0.79
C ASP A 174 -10.96 7.26 -0.71
N ALA A 175 -9.68 7.13 -1.10
CA ALA A 175 -9.30 7.03 -2.52
C ALA A 175 -9.42 5.63 -3.11
N CYS A 176 -9.28 4.59 -2.28
CA CYS A 176 -9.08 3.22 -2.74
C CYS A 176 -10.13 2.23 -2.24
N ASP A 177 -10.76 2.41 -1.09
CA ASP A 177 -11.66 1.39 -0.53
C ASP A 177 -13.12 1.61 -0.96
N SER A 178 -13.98 0.69 -0.55
CA SER A 178 -15.41 0.64 -0.79
C SER A 178 -16.22 1.24 0.34
N PHE A 179 -15.55 1.83 1.32
CA PHE A 179 -16.16 2.42 2.50
C PHE A 179 -15.80 3.89 2.61
N ASN A 180 -16.78 4.69 3.00
CA ASN A 180 -16.57 6.06 3.44
C ASN A 180 -16.00 6.09 4.86
N LEU A 181 -15.54 7.26 5.30
CA LEU A 181 -15.01 7.48 6.65
C LEU A 181 -16.01 7.12 7.76
N ASP A 182 -17.31 7.29 7.49
CA ASP A 182 -18.41 6.96 8.42
C ASP A 182 -18.79 5.46 8.42
N GLY A 183 -18.14 4.63 7.61
CA GLY A 183 -18.44 3.21 7.47
C GLY A 183 -19.61 2.89 6.53
N THR A 184 -20.19 3.89 5.86
CA THR A 184 -21.16 3.64 4.79
C THR A 184 -20.45 3.11 3.55
N ALA A 185 -21.15 2.32 2.74
CA ALA A 185 -20.59 1.82 1.49
C ALA A 185 -20.55 2.95 0.45
N GLN A 186 -19.43 3.07 -0.26
CA GLN A 186 -19.33 3.93 -1.44
C GLN A 186 -20.17 3.36 -2.59
N PRO A 187 -20.79 4.22 -3.42
CA PRO A 187 -21.53 3.78 -4.60
C PRO A 187 -20.61 3.06 -5.59
N GLU A 188 -21.10 2.00 -6.21
CA GLU A 188 -20.33 1.16 -7.17
C GLU A 188 -19.98 1.89 -8.48
N ILE A 189 -20.71 2.97 -8.79
CA ILE A 189 -20.52 3.77 -10.01
C ILE A 189 -19.21 4.57 -9.95
N GLU A 190 -18.70 4.85 -8.74
CA GLU A 190 -17.48 5.62 -8.57
C GLU A 190 -16.25 4.72 -8.75
N ARG A 191 -15.40 5.06 -9.73
CA ARG A 191 -14.21 4.28 -10.03
C ARG A 191 -13.18 4.45 -8.92
N ARG A 192 -13.04 3.40 -8.09
CA ARG A 192 -12.01 3.33 -7.04
C ARG A 192 -10.63 3.16 -7.63
N SER A 193 -9.63 3.73 -6.96
CA SER A 193 -8.23 3.52 -7.33
C SER A 193 -7.79 2.08 -7.06
N SER A 194 -6.74 1.63 -7.75
CA SER A 194 -6.21 0.26 -7.62
C SER A 194 -5.38 0.06 -6.35
N TYR A 195 -5.10 -1.20 -5.97
CA TYR A 195 -4.16 -1.51 -4.89
C TYR A 195 -2.77 -0.93 -5.15
N SER A 196 -2.29 -0.99 -6.40
CA SER A 196 -1.02 -0.37 -6.79
C SER A 196 -1.00 1.16 -6.54
N HIS A 197 -2.15 1.83 -6.64
CA HIS A 197 -2.25 3.24 -6.27
C HIS A 197 -2.12 3.44 -4.76
N ALA A 198 -2.80 2.62 -3.95
CA ALA A 198 -2.67 2.62 -2.50
C ALA A 198 -1.20 2.40 -2.06
N GLN A 199 -0.49 1.48 -2.69
CA GLN A 199 0.95 1.26 -2.43
C GLN A 199 1.78 2.52 -2.71
N LYS A 200 1.50 3.25 -3.79
CA LYS A 200 2.17 4.52 -4.10
C LYS A 200 1.83 5.61 -3.08
N MET A 201 0.59 5.66 -2.60
CA MET A 201 0.18 6.58 -1.53
C MET A 201 0.96 6.29 -0.23
N ARG A 202 1.00 5.02 0.21
CA ARG A 202 1.80 4.56 1.36
C ARG A 202 3.28 4.90 1.20
N ALA A 203 3.86 4.57 0.04
CA ALA A 203 5.27 4.86 -0.26
C ALA A 203 5.56 6.37 -0.26
N SER A 204 4.64 7.20 -0.76
CA SER A 204 4.79 8.65 -0.73
C SER A 204 4.78 9.22 0.69
N ALA A 205 3.93 8.70 1.57
CA ALA A 205 3.89 9.11 2.96
C ALA A 205 5.20 8.72 3.68
N THR A 206 5.67 7.50 3.44
CA THR A 206 6.96 7.01 3.94
C THR A 206 8.12 7.88 3.47
N TYR A 207 8.14 8.21 2.18
CA TYR A 207 9.15 9.11 1.63
C TYR A 207 9.11 10.48 2.33
N GLY A 208 7.91 11.01 2.59
CA GLY A 208 7.73 12.25 3.34
C GLY A 208 8.37 12.20 4.72
N PHE A 209 7.91 11.28 5.58
CA PHE A 209 8.36 11.23 6.97
C PHE A 209 9.78 10.66 7.13
N GLY A 210 10.14 9.62 6.37
CA GLY A 210 11.44 8.97 6.42
C GLY A 210 12.54 9.80 5.75
N GLN A 211 12.37 10.17 4.47
CA GLN A 211 13.46 10.77 3.70
C GLN A 211 13.58 12.28 3.89
N LEU A 212 12.45 13.01 3.89
CA LEU A 212 12.50 14.48 4.00
C LEU A 212 12.74 14.93 5.45
N HIS A 213 12.09 14.27 6.42
CA HIS A 213 12.18 14.65 7.83
C HIS A 213 13.16 13.78 8.65
N ARG A 214 13.76 12.74 8.03
CA ARG A 214 14.78 11.89 8.66
C ARG A 214 14.31 11.28 9.99
N LEU A 215 13.04 10.89 10.06
CA LEU A 215 12.43 10.46 11.32
C LEU A 215 12.93 9.11 11.84
N GLY A 216 13.77 8.40 11.08
CA GLY A 216 14.42 7.16 11.52
C GLY A 216 13.87 5.92 10.83
N ASN A 217 14.50 4.77 11.09
CA ASN A 217 14.16 3.47 10.50
C ASN A 217 13.43 2.53 11.47
N LEU A 218 13.26 2.92 12.74
CA LEU A 218 12.66 2.05 13.75
C LEU A 218 11.13 1.94 13.57
N PRO A 219 10.46 1.02 14.29
CA PRO A 219 9.01 1.01 14.34
C PRO A 219 8.47 2.33 14.93
N TRP A 220 7.39 2.85 14.34
CA TRP A 220 6.70 4.04 14.81
C TRP A 220 6.36 3.95 16.30
N HIS A 221 7.02 4.76 17.12
CA HIS A 221 6.82 4.74 18.57
C HIS A 221 6.88 6.13 19.18
N LYS A 222 6.28 6.26 20.36
CA LYS A 222 6.39 7.49 21.15
C LYS A 222 7.69 7.44 21.94
N SER A 223 8.59 8.37 21.69
CA SER A 223 9.82 8.51 22.48
C SER A 223 9.48 8.86 23.93
N GLU A 224 10.00 8.08 24.89
CA GLU A 224 9.82 8.38 26.32
C GLU A 224 10.50 9.69 26.74
N VAL A 225 11.61 10.05 26.08
CA VAL A 225 12.43 11.20 26.44
C VAL A 225 11.90 12.49 25.82
N LEU A 226 11.50 12.44 24.54
CA LEU A 226 11.04 13.62 23.81
C LEU A 226 9.53 13.78 23.81
N GLU A 227 8.77 12.76 24.24
CA GLU A 227 7.31 12.65 24.10
C GLU A 227 6.78 12.86 22.67
N LYS A 228 7.67 12.82 21.67
CA LYS A 228 7.36 12.96 20.24
C LYS A 228 7.23 11.58 19.62
N MET A 229 6.40 11.48 18.59
CA MET A 229 6.40 10.31 17.72
C MET A 229 7.64 10.36 16.84
N LEU A 230 8.35 9.24 16.78
CA LEU A 230 9.52 9.08 15.93
C LEU A 230 9.34 7.83 15.06
N ASP A 231 10.18 7.76 14.03
CA ASP A 231 10.49 6.60 13.19
C ASP A 231 9.59 6.31 11.98
N ASN A 232 9.64 5.06 11.50
CA ASN A 232 9.12 4.68 10.20
C ASN A 232 7.67 4.21 10.29
N LEU A 233 6.80 4.92 9.57
CA LEU A 233 5.38 4.62 9.48
C LEU A 233 5.07 3.29 8.79
N LEU A 234 5.97 2.78 7.93
CA LEU A 234 5.77 1.52 7.22
C LEU A 234 5.66 0.33 8.16
N VAL A 235 6.43 0.36 9.24
CA VAL A 235 6.58 -0.76 10.19
C VAL A 235 5.44 -0.78 11.21
N SER A 236 4.48 0.16 11.11
CA SER A 236 3.31 0.15 11.97
C SER A 236 2.36 -0.98 11.61
N GLN A 237 2.06 -1.82 12.60
CA GLN A 237 1.06 -2.88 12.52
C GLN A 237 -0.29 -2.35 12.02
N GLN A 238 -0.66 -1.12 12.37
CA GLN A 238 -1.94 -0.50 11.97
C GLN A 238 -2.03 -0.30 10.45
N VAL A 239 -1.02 0.34 9.85
CA VAL A 239 -0.97 0.57 8.39
C VAL A 239 -0.87 -0.74 7.66
N LEU A 240 -0.04 -1.66 8.15
CA LEU A 240 0.18 -2.95 7.50
C LEU A 240 -1.09 -3.83 7.51
N LEU A 241 -1.76 -3.94 8.66
CA LEU A 241 -3.04 -4.66 8.78
C LEU A 241 -4.09 -4.10 7.80
N TYR A 242 -4.17 -2.77 7.70
CA TYR A 242 -5.08 -2.12 6.78
C TYR A 242 -4.70 -2.39 5.31
N MET A 243 -3.43 -2.28 4.94
CA MET A 243 -2.96 -2.51 3.57
C MET A 243 -3.19 -3.95 3.10
N VAL A 244 -2.94 -4.93 3.97
CA VAL A 244 -3.25 -6.35 3.69
C VAL A 244 -4.75 -6.54 3.48
N SER A 245 -5.58 -6.00 4.39
CA SER A 245 -7.05 -6.07 4.26
C SER A 245 -7.55 -5.46 2.96
N LEU A 246 -6.99 -4.30 2.58
CA LEU A 246 -7.30 -3.62 1.32
C LEU A 246 -6.89 -4.46 0.11
N GLN A 247 -5.70 -5.05 0.11
CA GLN A 247 -5.22 -5.93 -0.96
C GLN A 247 -6.21 -7.06 -1.23
N HIS A 248 -6.66 -7.73 -0.17
CA HIS A 248 -7.63 -8.80 -0.28
C HIS A 248 -8.98 -8.31 -0.81
N CYS A 249 -9.47 -7.18 -0.31
CA CYS A 249 -10.70 -6.57 -0.82
C CYS A 249 -10.60 -6.28 -2.34
N LYS A 250 -9.44 -5.84 -2.81
CA LYS A 250 -9.19 -5.58 -4.24
C LYS A 250 -9.15 -6.85 -5.07
N VAL A 251 -8.47 -7.89 -4.58
CA VAL A 251 -8.45 -9.21 -5.24
C VAL A 251 -9.87 -9.81 -5.32
N HIS A 252 -10.65 -9.72 -4.25
CA HIS A 252 -12.04 -10.17 -4.26
C HIS A 252 -12.94 -9.35 -5.19
N ALA A 253 -12.64 -8.07 -5.40
CA ALA A 253 -13.30 -7.23 -6.39
C ALA A 253 -12.83 -7.50 -7.84
N GLY A 254 -11.95 -8.47 -8.05
CA GLY A 254 -11.46 -8.88 -9.37
C GLY A 254 -10.22 -8.10 -9.86
N GLU A 255 -9.55 -7.34 -8.99
CA GLU A 255 -8.24 -6.78 -9.33
C GLU A 255 -7.21 -7.92 -9.42
N GLU A 256 -6.39 -7.91 -10.48
CA GLU A 256 -5.34 -8.91 -10.65
C GLU A 256 -4.33 -8.79 -9.50
N PRO A 257 -4.05 -9.88 -8.76
CA PRO A 257 -3.10 -9.85 -7.65
C PRO A 257 -1.74 -9.32 -8.12
N THR A 258 -1.31 -8.19 -7.56
CA THR A 258 0.03 -7.66 -7.80
C THR A 258 1.00 -8.48 -6.95
N SER A 259 1.80 -9.34 -7.58
CA SER A 259 2.96 -10.10 -7.05
C SER A 259 2.77 -11.57 -6.64
N ALA A 260 3.80 -12.35 -7.03
CA ALA A 260 4.22 -13.73 -6.77
C ALA A 260 3.24 -14.89 -7.01
N ARG A 261 1.93 -14.75 -6.78
CA ARG A 261 0.97 -15.86 -6.92
C ARG A 261 0.59 -16.22 -8.37
N ALA A 262 1.23 -15.59 -9.36
CA ALA A 262 1.33 -16.19 -10.69
C ALA A 262 1.98 -17.59 -10.63
N VAL A 263 2.79 -17.83 -9.60
CA VAL A 263 3.28 -19.15 -9.23
C VAL A 263 2.15 -19.91 -8.55
N THR A 264 1.32 -20.55 -9.36
CA THR A 264 0.33 -21.51 -8.89
C THR A 264 1.02 -22.78 -8.40
N GLU A 265 0.33 -23.59 -7.59
CA GLU A 265 0.82 -24.93 -7.21
C GLU A 265 1.23 -25.74 -8.45
N GLY A 266 0.42 -25.67 -9.53
CA GLY A 266 0.74 -26.31 -10.80
C GLY A 266 2.02 -25.77 -11.45
N LEU A 267 2.32 -24.48 -11.34
CA LEU A 267 3.58 -23.91 -11.83
C LEU A 267 4.77 -24.39 -10.98
N ILE A 268 4.60 -24.51 -9.65
CA ILE A 268 5.63 -25.08 -8.77
C ILE A 268 5.90 -26.54 -9.14
N GLU A 269 4.85 -27.32 -9.39
CA GLU A 269 4.96 -28.70 -9.83
C GLU A 269 5.66 -28.79 -11.20
N GLU A 270 5.31 -27.92 -12.15
CA GLU A 270 5.96 -27.86 -13.46
C GLU A 270 7.45 -27.50 -13.35
N MET A 271 7.80 -26.52 -12.51
CA MET A 271 9.20 -26.16 -12.23
C MET A 271 9.97 -27.31 -11.58
N TYR A 272 9.34 -28.03 -10.64
CA TYR A 272 9.93 -29.20 -10.00
C TYR A 272 10.20 -30.31 -11.02
N ASN A 273 9.19 -30.67 -11.81
CA ASN A 273 9.29 -31.69 -12.85
C ASN A 273 10.33 -31.33 -13.92
N PHE A 274 10.40 -30.05 -14.29
CA PHE A 274 11.42 -29.52 -15.18
C PHE A 274 12.83 -29.71 -14.61
N GLY A 275 13.04 -29.38 -13.33
CA GLY A 275 14.32 -29.59 -12.63
C GLY A 275 14.71 -31.06 -12.45
N CYS A 276 13.73 -31.98 -12.48
CA CYS A 276 13.97 -33.41 -12.37
C CYS A 276 14.33 -34.10 -13.71
N GLN A 277 14.35 -33.38 -14.84
CA GLN A 277 14.70 -34.02 -16.10
C GLN A 277 16.20 -34.38 -16.15
N PRO A 278 16.55 -35.61 -16.56
CA PRO A 278 17.91 -36.12 -16.49
C PRO A 278 18.93 -35.30 -17.29
N GLU A 279 18.46 -34.61 -18.33
CA GLU A 279 19.25 -33.73 -19.19
C GLU A 279 19.84 -32.51 -18.46
N TYR A 280 19.30 -32.15 -17.30
CA TYR A 280 19.75 -31.02 -16.48
C TYR A 280 20.72 -31.41 -15.35
N PHE A 281 20.88 -32.71 -15.06
CA PHE A 281 21.88 -33.15 -14.07
C PHE A 281 23.32 -33.12 -14.61
N ASP A 282 23.48 -33.16 -15.93
CA ASP A 282 24.78 -33.01 -16.58
C ASP A 282 25.10 -31.53 -16.79
N ILE A 283 25.97 -30.98 -15.93
CA ILE A 283 26.45 -29.60 -16.04
C ILE A 283 27.22 -29.44 -17.36
N LYS A 284 26.55 -28.85 -18.36
CA LYS A 284 27.20 -28.52 -19.64
C LYS A 284 28.07 -27.28 -19.45
N PRO A 285 29.28 -27.25 -20.04
CA PRO A 285 30.12 -26.05 -20.03
C PRO A 285 29.34 -24.90 -20.66
N PHE A 286 29.30 -23.77 -19.96
CA PHE A 286 28.62 -22.57 -20.43
C PHE A 286 29.20 -22.13 -21.77
N ILE A 287 28.38 -22.14 -22.82
CA ILE A 287 28.73 -21.60 -24.13
C ILE A 287 28.09 -20.22 -24.20
N PRO A 288 28.88 -19.12 -24.23
CA PRO A 288 28.33 -17.78 -24.39
C PRO A 288 27.55 -17.72 -25.70
N GLN A 289 26.22 -17.55 -25.62
CA GLN A 289 25.43 -17.24 -26.80
C GLN A 289 25.80 -15.83 -27.24
N SER A 290 26.38 -15.70 -28.44
CA SER A 290 26.60 -14.39 -29.03
C SER A 290 25.26 -13.72 -29.24
N HIS A 291 25.03 -12.64 -28.51
CA HIS A 291 23.83 -11.82 -28.66
C HIS A 291 23.84 -11.28 -30.09
N LYS A 292 22.98 -11.83 -30.95
CA LYS A 292 22.82 -11.27 -32.30
C LYS A 292 22.16 -9.92 -32.14
N GLU A 293 22.91 -8.85 -32.41
CA GLU A 293 22.36 -7.50 -32.52
C GLU A 293 21.24 -7.53 -33.55
N HIS A 294 20.01 -7.30 -33.08
CA HIS A 294 18.89 -6.99 -33.95
C HIS A 294 19.16 -5.63 -34.59
N SER A 295 19.79 -5.65 -35.77
CA SER A 295 19.87 -4.48 -36.66
C SER A 295 18.45 -4.00 -36.94
N LYS A 296 18.12 -2.81 -36.41
CA LYS A 296 16.90 -2.07 -36.72
C LYS A 296 16.88 -1.76 -38.21
N LYS A 297 15.77 -2.11 -38.88
CA LYS A 297 15.36 -1.53 -40.15
C LYS A 297 14.33 -0.43 -39.88
#